data_AF-B9T6S7-F1
#
_entry.id   AF-B9T6S7-F1
#
_cell.length_a   1.000
_cell.length_b   1.000
_cell.length_c   1.000
_cell.angle_alpha   90.00
_cell.angle_beta   90.00
_cell.angle_gamma   90.00
#
_symmetry.space_group_name_H-M   'P 1'
#
loop_
_entity.id
_entity.type
_entity.pdbx_description
1 polymer ?
#
loop_
_entity_poly.entity_id
_entity_poly.type
_entity_poly.pdbx_seq_one_letter_code
_entity_poly.pdbx_strand_id
1 'polypeptide(L)'
;MKESSRMPLFDLQKLNASLPVPSVPKSSIEALVIGARDDFIVDAEGLAETGRLYGVSPICVEGVAHDMMLDCSWEKGAEHILLWLNGLSR
;
A
#
# COMPACT_ATOMS: atom_id res chain seq x y z
N MET A 1 -24.16 0.58 21.29
CA MET A 1 -23.31 0.12 20.18
C MET A 1 -23.27 -1.39 20.22
N LYS A 2 -23.58 -2.09 19.12
CA LYS A 2 -23.15 -3.48 18.96
C LYS A 2 -21.68 -3.40 18.56
N GLU A 3 -20.80 -3.88 19.42
CA GLU A 3 -19.38 -4.00 19.11
C GLU A 3 -19.21 -4.75 17.78
N SER A 4 -18.31 -4.28 16.91
CA SER A 4 -17.96 -5.01 15.69
C SER A 4 -17.36 -6.37 16.06
N SER A 5 -17.65 -7.39 15.24
CA SER A 5 -17.00 -8.70 15.37
C SER A 5 -15.49 -8.55 15.26
N ARG A 6 -14.74 -9.15 16.19
CA ARG A 6 -13.28 -9.26 16.11
C ARG A 6 -12.81 -10.37 15.17
N MET A 7 -13.73 -11.22 14.70
CA MET A 7 -13.43 -12.27 13.74
C MET A 7 -13.38 -11.66 12.34
N PRO A 8 -12.23 -11.74 11.63
CA PRO A 8 -12.13 -11.31 10.24
C PRO A 8 -13.14 -12.09 9.38
N LEU A 9 -13.82 -11.40 8.47
CA LEU A 9 -14.78 -12.04 7.55
C LEU A 9 -14.07 -13.03 6.60
N PHE A 10 -12.85 -12.69 6.19
CA PHE A 10 -12.00 -13.52 5.33
C PHE A 10 -10.57 -13.55 5.86
N ASP A 11 -9.95 -14.71 5.78
CA ASP A 11 -8.52 -14.88 5.97
C ASP A 11 -7.86 -14.77 4.59
N LEU A 12 -7.36 -13.57 4.27
CA LEU A 12 -6.80 -13.27 2.94
C LEU A 12 -5.57 -14.13 2.63
N GLN A 13 -4.79 -14.51 3.65
CA GLN A 13 -3.63 -15.37 3.47
C GLN A 13 -4.04 -16.78 3.05
N LYS A 14 -5.03 -17.38 3.74
CA LYS A 14 -5.59 -18.68 3.35
C LYS A 14 -6.27 -18.64 1.97
N LEU A 15 -6.93 -17.53 1.67
CA LEU A 15 -7.57 -17.34 0.37
C LEU A 15 -6.51 -17.31 -0.75
N ASN A 16 -5.43 -16.53 -0.59
CA ASN A 16 -4.32 -16.49 -1.54
C ASN A 16 -3.64 -17.85 -1.71
N ALA A 17 -3.48 -18.63 -0.63
CA ALA A 17 -2.93 -19.99 -0.72
C ALA A 17 -3.82 -20.95 -1.53
N SER A 18 -5.14 -20.73 -1.51
CA SER A 18 -6.12 -21.56 -2.23
C SER A 18 -6.35 -21.09 -3.66
N LEU A 19 -6.18 -19.79 -3.90
CA LEU A 19 -6.41 -19.08 -5.17
C LEU A 19 -5.30 -18.03 -5.34
N PRO A 20 -4.11 -18.44 -5.82
CA PRO A 20 -2.98 -17.54 -5.89
C PRO A 20 -3.26 -16.40 -6.87
N VAL A 21 -2.90 -15.18 -6.46
CA VAL A 21 -2.99 -14.01 -7.33
C VAL A 21 -2.01 -14.19 -8.51
N PRO A 22 -2.47 -14.07 -9.77
CA PRO A 22 -1.58 -14.12 -10.92
C PRO A 22 -0.52 -13.03 -10.84
N SER A 23 0.68 -13.31 -11.33
CA SER A 23 1.71 -12.28 -11.45
C SER A 23 1.25 -11.16 -12.38
N VAL A 24 1.59 -9.92 -12.02
CA VAL A 24 1.36 -8.78 -12.92
C VAL A 24 2.27 -8.99 -14.13
N PRO A 25 1.74 -9.03 -15.38
CA PRO A 25 2.58 -9.08 -16.57
C PRO A 25 3.58 -7.94 -16.53
N LYS A 26 4.79 -8.13 -17.09
CA LYS A 26 5.74 -7.01 -17.26
C LYS A 26 4.99 -5.87 -17.94
N SER A 27 4.71 -4.86 -17.15
CA SER A 27 3.76 -3.82 -17.48
C SER A 27 4.50 -2.67 -18.14
N SER A 28 3.88 -2.03 -19.12
CA SER A 28 4.36 -0.79 -19.72
C SER A 28 4.06 0.44 -18.84
N ILE A 29 3.40 0.26 -17.69
CA ILE A 29 3.10 1.32 -16.74
C ILE A 29 4.12 1.31 -15.59
N GLU A 30 4.60 2.49 -15.24
CA GLU A 30 5.42 2.72 -14.06
C GLU A 30 4.52 2.80 -12.83
N ALA A 31 4.89 2.11 -11.75
CA ALA A 31 4.11 2.03 -10.52
C ALA A 31 4.86 2.64 -9.35
N LEU A 32 4.14 3.35 -8.49
CA LEU A 32 4.59 3.80 -7.19
C LEU A 32 3.77 3.09 -6.12
N VAL A 33 4.44 2.51 -5.13
CA VAL A 33 3.80 1.91 -3.96
C VAL A 33 4.21 2.73 -2.73
N ILE A 34 3.24 3.30 -2.04
CA ILE A 34 3.42 4.16 -0.87
C ILE A 34 2.38 3.78 0.20
N GLY A 35 2.80 3.75 1.46
CA GLY A 35 1.93 3.46 2.60
C GLY A 35 2.41 4.16 3.87
N ALA A 36 1.57 4.13 4.91
CA ALA A 36 1.88 4.71 6.21
C ALA A 36 2.58 3.70 7.13
N ARG A 37 3.51 4.15 7.98
CA ARG A 37 4.27 3.26 8.88
C ARG A 37 3.41 2.57 9.93
N ASP A 38 2.52 3.33 10.55
CA ASP A 38 1.70 2.89 11.67
C ASP A 38 0.25 2.60 11.21
N ASP A 39 0.13 2.00 10.02
CA ASP A 39 -1.14 1.62 9.40
C ASP A 39 -1.68 0.31 10.00
N PHE A 40 -2.79 0.42 10.72
CA PHE A 40 -3.46 -0.73 11.34
C PHE A 40 -4.37 -1.51 10.39
N ILE A 41 -4.64 -0.98 9.19
CA ILE A 41 -5.50 -1.61 8.19
C ILE A 41 -4.65 -2.40 7.20
N VAL A 42 -3.57 -1.80 6.69
CA VAL A 42 -2.60 -2.42 5.79
C VAL A 42 -1.22 -2.30 6.40
N ASP A 43 -0.73 -3.38 7.00
CA ASP A 43 0.55 -3.36 7.71
C ASP A 43 1.77 -3.28 6.78
N ALA A 44 2.95 -3.21 7.40
CA ALA A 44 4.23 -3.15 6.67
C ALA A 44 4.47 -4.37 5.76
N GLU A 45 3.93 -5.55 6.09
CA GLU A 45 4.06 -6.73 5.23
C GLU A 45 3.17 -6.59 4.00
N GLY A 46 1.93 -6.13 4.15
CA GLY A 46 1.04 -5.84 3.02
C GLY A 46 1.62 -4.78 2.07
N LEU A 47 2.28 -3.75 2.62
CA LEU A 47 3.03 -2.76 1.84
C LEU A 47 4.19 -3.41 1.07
N ALA A 48 4.96 -4.27 1.73
CA ALA A 48 6.09 -4.98 1.12
C ALA A 48 5.65 -5.99 0.05
N GLU A 49 4.58 -6.74 0.29
CA GLU A 49 3.94 -7.65 -0.67
C GLU A 49 3.50 -6.92 -1.93
N THR A 50 2.87 -5.75 -1.77
CA THR A 50 2.45 -4.91 -2.90
C THR A 50 3.64 -4.42 -3.71
N GLY A 51 4.72 -3.97 -3.05
CA GLY A 51 5.97 -3.60 -3.73
C GLY A 51 6.55 -4.75 -4.54
N ARG A 52 6.62 -5.96 -3.96
CA ARG A 52 7.09 -7.16 -4.66
C ARG A 52 6.21 -7.54 -5.85
N LEU A 53 4.90 -7.41 -5.73
CA LEU A 53 3.94 -7.71 -6.80
C LEU A 53 4.18 -6.82 -8.04
N TYR A 54 4.47 -5.54 -7.83
CA TYR A 54 4.78 -4.58 -8.90
C TYR A 54 6.27 -4.51 -9.27
N GLY A 55 7.15 -5.21 -8.53
CA GLY A 55 8.59 -5.16 -8.76
C GLY A 55 9.25 -3.83 -8.39
N VAL A 56 8.69 -3.10 -7.42
CA VAL A 56 9.17 -1.78 -6.99
C VAL A 56 9.49 -1.77 -5.48
N SER A 57 10.39 -0.88 -5.07
CA SER A 57 10.66 -0.66 -3.64
C SER A 57 9.58 0.25 -3.06
N PRO A 58 8.80 -0.19 -2.06
CA PRO A 58 7.74 0.64 -1.50
C PRO A 58 8.30 1.74 -0.60
N ILE A 59 7.58 2.86 -0.52
CA ILE A 59 7.87 3.97 0.37
C ILE A 59 6.98 3.88 1.61
N CYS A 60 7.59 3.93 2.80
CA CYS A 60 6.89 3.90 4.08
C CYS A 60 6.99 5.29 4.73
N VAL A 61 5.86 5.99 4.83
CA VAL A 61 5.78 7.38 5.31
C VAL A 61 5.49 7.41 6.81
N GLU A 62 6.27 8.17 7.56
CA GLU A 62 6.13 8.28 9.01
C GLU A 62 5.16 9.39 9.43
N GLY A 63 4.34 9.10 10.45
CA GLY A 63 3.46 10.09 11.07
C GLY A 63 2.40 10.64 10.11
N VAL A 64 1.73 9.72 9.39
CA VAL A 64 0.52 9.93 8.60
C VAL A 64 -0.44 8.77 8.88
N ALA A 65 -1.75 9.01 8.88
CA ALA A 65 -2.75 7.94 8.99
C ALA A 65 -2.89 7.11 7.69
N HIS A 66 -3.65 6.02 7.77
CA HIS A 66 -4.00 5.14 6.64
C HIS A 66 -4.50 5.92 5.42
N ASP A 67 -5.52 6.75 5.62
CA ASP A 67 -6.05 7.64 4.58
C ASP A 67 -5.16 8.88 4.44
N MET A 68 -3.92 8.66 3.99
CA MET A 68 -2.84 9.66 3.99
C MET A 68 -3.26 11.00 3.36
N MET A 69 -4.03 10.98 2.28
CA MET A 69 -4.49 12.20 1.59
C MET A 69 -5.61 12.96 2.33
N LEU A 70 -6.19 12.38 3.39
CA LEU A 70 -7.17 13.00 4.27
C LEU A 70 -6.58 13.38 5.65
N ASP A 71 -5.36 12.93 5.94
CA ASP A 71 -4.65 13.24 7.18
C ASP A 71 -4.22 14.72 7.24
N CYS A 72 -4.02 15.25 8.44
CA CYS A 72 -3.50 16.61 8.64
C CYS A 72 -2.06 16.82 8.16
N SER A 73 -1.31 15.73 7.93
CA SER A 73 0.06 15.70 7.41
C SER A 73 0.12 15.11 6.00
N TRP A 74 -0.97 15.23 5.22
CA TRP A 74 -1.11 14.69 3.87
C TRP A 74 0.02 15.14 2.91
N GLU A 75 0.60 16.32 3.17
CA GLU A 75 1.68 16.89 2.36
C GLU A 75 2.88 15.94 2.28
N LYS A 76 3.19 15.19 3.35
CA LYS A 76 4.28 14.20 3.35
C LYS A 76 4.11 13.14 2.27
N GLY A 77 2.87 12.66 2.10
CA GLY A 77 2.52 11.71 1.05
C GLY A 77 2.60 12.34 -0.33
N ALA A 78 2.03 13.53 -0.47
CA ALA A 78 2.01 14.28 -1.71
C ALA A 78 3.42 14.63 -2.22
N GLU A 79 4.36 14.95 -1.32
CA GLU A 79 5.76 15.23 -1.66
C GLU A 79 6.43 14.01 -2.30
N HIS A 80 6.24 12.80 -1.76
CA HIS A 80 6.77 11.58 -2.36
C HIS A 80 6.18 11.31 -3.75
N ILE A 81 4.87 11.52 -3.92
CA ILE A 81 4.20 11.38 -5.23
C ILE A 81 4.76 12.40 -6.22
N LEU A 82 4.89 13.67 -5.82
CA LEU A 82 5.41 14.73 -6.67
C LEU A 82 6.88 14.48 -7.08
N LEU A 83 7.72 14.06 -6.12
CA LEU A 83 9.11 13.69 -6.39
C LEU A 83 9.20 12.53 -7.39
N TRP A 84 8.36 11.51 -7.22
CA TRP A 84 8.29 10.39 -8.15
C TRP A 84 7.88 10.85 -9.55
N LEU A 85 6.79 11.63 -9.67
CA LEU A 85 6.31 12.16 -10.96
C LEU A 85 7.35 13.03 -11.66
N ASN A 86 8.08 13.87 -10.92
CA ASN A 86 9.14 14.70 -11.48
C ASN A 86 10.37 13.88 -11.93
N GLY A 87 10.56 12.67 -11.39
CA GLY A 87 11.61 11.74 -11.77
C GLY A 87 11.26 10.91 -13.02
N LEU A 88 9.99 10.86 -13.43
CA LEU A 88 9.59 10.17 -14.65
C LEU A 88 10.14 10.94 -15.86
N SER A 89 10.91 10.25 -16.70
CA SER A 89 11.42 10.83 -17.94
C SER A 89 10.24 11.17 -18.86
N ARG A 90 10.22 12.39 -19.42
CA ARG A 90 9.22 12.79 -20.43
C ARG A 90 9.45 12.09 -21.76
#